data_AF-A0A2M7TP39-F1
#
_entry.id   AF-A0A2M7TP39-F1
#
_cell.length_a   1.000
_cell.length_b   1.000
_cell.length_c   1.000
_cell.angle_alpha   90.00
_cell.angle_beta   90.00
_cell.angle_gamma   90.00
#
_symmetry.space_group_name_H-M   'P 1'
#
loop_
_entity.id
_entity.type
_entity.pdbx_description
1 polymer ?
#
loop_
_entity_poly.entity_id
_entity_poly.type
_entity_poly.pdbx_seq_one_letter_code
_entity_poly.pdbx_strand_id
1 'polypeptide(L)'
;MTGEVVESSQLIQALLEAAKKEQWETVDEKLIPQLGEVNSDTAAKELLGYVSDENPNIRDVVATSFAHLRGLNPEIESGVIEAMFKMAKKDKERYPAGRAAAYLLSLEKRPGLEDRVSHALEEFKRKAIQCNWTDDLKGAIPALESILS
;
A
#
# COMPACT_ATOMS: atom_id res chain seq x y z
N MET A 1 -5.26 9.22 -32.34
CA MET A 1 -5.75 8.92 -30.99
C MET A 1 -4.93 9.75 -30.03
N THR A 2 -5.48 10.85 -29.53
CA THR A 2 -4.86 11.62 -28.45
C THR A 2 -5.13 10.85 -27.16
N GLY A 3 -4.21 9.98 -26.76
CA GLY A 3 -4.28 9.37 -25.44
C GLY A 3 -4.23 10.50 -24.43
N GLU A 4 -5.32 10.70 -23.71
CA GLU A 4 -5.36 11.62 -22.59
C GLU A 4 -4.35 11.10 -21.58
N VAL A 5 -3.22 11.80 -21.43
CA VAL A 5 -2.28 11.51 -20.36
C VAL A 5 -3.03 11.84 -19.08
N VAL A 6 -3.51 10.82 -18.38
CA VAL A 6 -4.14 11.03 -17.07
C VAL A 6 -3.09 11.65 -16.17
N GLU A 7 -3.32 12.90 -15.76
CA GLU A 7 -2.41 13.55 -14.83
C GLU A 7 -2.45 12.80 -13.50
N SER A 8 -1.27 12.55 -12.92
CA SER A 8 -1.14 11.82 -11.65
C SER A 8 -2.11 12.33 -10.59
N SER A 9 -2.25 13.64 -10.46
CA SER A 9 -3.13 14.29 -9.48
C SER A 9 -4.61 13.96 -9.65
N GLN A 10 -5.11 13.90 -10.88
CA GLN A 10 -6.49 13.55 -11.16
C GLN A 10 -6.77 12.09 -10.82
N LEU A 11 -5.84 11.19 -11.17
CA LEU A 11 -5.94 9.78 -10.83
C LEU A 11 -5.90 9.56 -9.31
N ILE A 12 -4.97 10.21 -8.60
CA ILE A 12 -4.90 10.11 -7.14
C ILE A 12 -6.18 10.63 -6.50
N GLN A 13 -6.71 11.79 -6.92
CA GLN A 13 -7.99 12.28 -6.40
C GLN A 13 -9.15 11.31 -6.65
N ALA A 14 -9.23 10.72 -7.84
CA ALA A 14 -10.25 9.72 -8.16
C ALA A 14 -10.13 8.47 -7.27
N LEU A 15 -8.90 7.98 -7.02
CA LEU A 15 -8.63 6.85 -6.12
C LEU A 15 -9.11 7.15 -4.70
N LEU A 16 -8.75 8.32 -4.16
CA LEU A 16 -9.10 8.72 -2.81
C LEU A 16 -10.62 8.90 -2.65
N GLU A 17 -11.29 9.51 -3.62
CA GLU A 17 -12.75 9.66 -3.59
C GLU A 17 -13.49 8.34 -3.74
N ALA A 18 -13.02 7.43 -4.58
CA ALA A 18 -13.59 6.09 -4.72
C ALA A 18 -13.42 5.28 -3.42
N ALA A 19 -12.25 5.35 -2.78
CA ALA A 19 -11.99 4.69 -1.50
C ALA A 19 -12.87 5.24 -0.36
N LYS A 20 -13.08 6.56 -0.29
CA LYS A 20 -14.02 7.16 0.68
C LYS A 20 -15.46 6.66 0.50
N LYS A 21 -15.84 6.37 -0.74
CA LYS A 21 -17.17 5.86 -1.11
C LYS A 21 -17.23 4.32 -1.13
N GLU A 22 -16.15 3.64 -0.73
CA GLU A 22 -16.05 2.18 -0.72
C GLU A 22 -16.33 1.53 -2.09
N GLN A 23 -15.98 2.23 -3.17
CA GLN A 23 -16.17 1.76 -4.54
C GLN A 23 -15.03 0.84 -4.96
N TRP A 24 -14.82 -0.26 -4.22
CA TRP A 24 -13.64 -1.12 -4.35
C TRP A 24 -13.48 -1.75 -5.74
N GLU A 25 -14.57 -2.15 -6.40
CA GLU A 25 -14.54 -2.61 -7.79
C GLU A 25 -13.97 -1.53 -8.73
N THR A 26 -14.33 -0.25 -8.52
CA THR A 26 -13.77 0.85 -9.31
C THR A 26 -12.31 1.12 -8.97
N VAL A 27 -11.95 1.05 -7.68
CA VAL A 27 -10.55 1.20 -7.23
C VAL A 27 -9.68 0.12 -7.89
N ASP A 28 -10.04 -1.15 -7.71
CA ASP A 28 -9.20 -2.30 -8.06
C ASP A 28 -9.16 -2.55 -9.57
N GLU A 29 -10.30 -2.46 -10.26
CA GLU A 29 -10.37 -2.86 -11.67
C GLU A 29 -10.10 -1.71 -12.64
N LYS A 30 -10.28 -0.45 -12.21
CA LYS A 30 -10.19 0.71 -13.11
C LYS A 30 -9.05 1.65 -12.75
N LEU A 31 -8.95 2.06 -11.49
CA LEU A 31 -8.06 3.15 -11.11
C LEU A 31 -6.64 2.68 -10.78
N ILE A 32 -6.49 1.61 -10.00
CA ILE A 32 -5.18 1.05 -9.66
C ILE A 32 -4.36 0.64 -10.91
N PRO A 33 -4.93 -0.02 -11.93
CA PRO A 33 -4.18 -0.38 -13.14
C PRO A 33 -3.56 0.83 -13.88
N GLN A 34 -4.21 1.99 -13.81
CA GLN A 34 -3.73 3.22 -14.47
C GLN A 34 -2.50 3.83 -13.79
N LEU A 35 -2.16 3.42 -12.56
CA LEU A 35 -0.95 3.89 -11.87
C LEU A 35 0.34 3.50 -12.62
N GLY A 36 0.30 2.47 -13.46
CA GLY A 36 1.41 2.10 -14.33
C GLY A 36 1.64 3.05 -15.50
N GLU A 37 0.68 3.92 -15.81
CA GLU A 37 0.71 4.84 -16.96
C GLU A 37 1.08 6.29 -16.55
N VAL A 38 1.12 6.58 -15.25
CA VAL A 38 1.44 7.92 -14.73
C VAL A 38 2.91 8.02 -14.30
N ASN A 39 3.37 9.26 -14.09
CA ASN A 39 4.68 9.48 -13.49
C ASN A 39 4.69 8.95 -12.03
N SER A 40 5.43 7.87 -11.81
CA SER A 40 5.45 7.18 -10.51
C SER A 40 6.03 8.04 -9.38
N ASP A 41 7.03 8.88 -9.65
CA ASP A 41 7.62 9.77 -8.65
C ASP A 41 6.61 10.84 -8.18
N THR A 42 5.88 11.44 -9.12
CA THR A 42 4.83 12.43 -8.82
C THR A 42 3.69 11.79 -8.03
N ALA A 43 3.19 10.64 -8.50
CA ALA A 43 2.13 9.91 -7.83
C ALA A 43 2.54 9.49 -6.41
N ALA A 44 3.78 8.99 -6.22
CA ALA A 44 4.28 8.58 -4.92
C ALA A 44 4.38 9.76 -3.94
N LYS A 45 4.90 10.92 -4.39
CA LYS A 45 4.97 12.13 -3.56
C LYS A 45 3.60 12.59 -3.09
N GLU A 46 2.61 12.52 -3.96
CA GLU A 46 1.23 12.89 -3.60
C GLU A 46 0.63 11.91 -2.61
N LEU A 47 0.73 10.59 -2.89
CA LEU A 47 0.24 9.52 -2.01
C LEU A 47 0.90 9.54 -0.62
N LEU A 48 2.18 9.94 -0.53
CA LEU A 48 2.87 10.13 0.75
C LEU A 48 2.18 11.16 1.66
N GLY A 49 1.43 12.11 1.09
CA GLY A 49 0.60 13.06 1.85
C GLY A 49 -0.58 12.41 2.59
N TYR A 50 -0.98 11.19 2.21
CA TYR A 50 -2.19 10.52 2.69
C TYR A 50 -1.91 9.27 3.54
N VAL A 51 -0.64 8.92 3.79
CA VAL A 51 -0.25 7.72 4.57
C VAL A 51 -0.69 7.74 6.03
N SER A 52 -1.12 8.89 6.54
CA SER A 52 -1.62 9.09 7.90
C SER A 52 -3.02 9.72 7.92
N ASP A 53 -3.77 9.60 6.83
CA ASP A 53 -5.16 10.08 6.74
C ASP A 53 -6.03 9.43 7.84
N GLU A 54 -7.02 10.15 8.35
CA GLU A 54 -7.90 9.64 9.42
C GLU A 54 -8.78 8.49 8.92
N ASN A 55 -9.18 8.51 7.64
CA ASN A 55 -9.99 7.48 7.03
C ASN A 55 -9.13 6.26 6.67
N PRO A 56 -9.41 5.07 7.23
CA PRO A 56 -8.62 3.88 6.92
C PRO A 56 -8.76 3.40 5.48
N ASN A 57 -9.87 3.66 4.80
CA ASN A 57 -10.03 3.31 3.39
C ASN A 57 -9.04 4.10 2.51
N ILE A 58 -8.73 5.35 2.91
CA ILE A 58 -7.69 6.14 2.27
C ILE A 58 -6.31 5.52 2.49
N ARG A 59 -5.99 5.14 3.73
CA ARG A 59 -4.68 4.51 4.03
C ARG A 59 -4.52 3.17 3.32
N ASP A 60 -5.59 2.39 3.19
CA ASP A 60 -5.65 1.12 2.45
C ASP A 60 -5.34 1.32 0.96
N VAL A 61 -6.05 2.22 0.28
CA VAL A 61 -5.81 2.49 -1.14
C VAL A 61 -4.42 3.09 -1.37
N VAL A 62 -3.90 3.90 -0.44
CA VAL A 62 -2.54 4.45 -0.52
C VAL A 62 -1.49 3.33 -0.47
N ALA A 63 -1.60 2.41 0.49
CA ALA A 63 -0.68 1.27 0.58
C ALA A 63 -0.76 0.37 -0.66
N THR A 64 -1.97 0.11 -1.15
CA THR A 64 -2.20 -0.66 -2.38
C THR A 64 -1.59 0.04 -3.60
N SER A 65 -1.72 1.36 -3.70
CA SER A 65 -1.20 2.15 -4.81
C SER A 65 0.32 2.10 -4.90
N PHE A 66 1.04 2.17 -3.77
CA PHE A 66 2.50 2.06 -3.77
C PHE A 66 3.01 0.74 -4.34
N ALA A 67 2.28 -0.36 -4.18
CA ALA A 67 2.61 -1.65 -4.76
C ALA A 67 2.48 -1.68 -6.30
N HIS A 68 1.89 -0.66 -6.92
CA HIS A 68 1.69 -0.55 -8.38
C HIS A 68 2.61 0.47 -9.05
N LEU A 69 3.25 1.35 -8.28
CA LEU A 69 4.25 2.28 -8.80
C LEU A 69 5.56 1.57 -9.14
N ARG A 70 6.28 2.05 -10.16
CA ARG A 70 7.49 1.40 -10.68
C ARG A 70 8.58 2.43 -10.94
N GLY A 71 9.84 2.02 -10.76
CA GLY A 71 10.99 2.84 -11.11
C GLY A 71 11.10 4.14 -10.30
N LEU A 72 10.70 4.11 -9.02
CA LEU A 72 10.78 5.27 -8.15
C LEU A 72 12.23 5.73 -7.98
N ASN A 73 12.42 7.04 -7.89
CA ASN A 73 13.67 7.60 -7.42
C ASN A 73 14.01 7.04 -6.01
N PRO A 74 15.27 6.66 -5.73
CA PRO A 74 15.66 6.06 -4.45
C PRO A 74 15.27 6.87 -3.20
N GLU A 75 15.28 8.20 -3.26
CA GLU A 75 14.89 9.05 -2.13
C GLU A 75 13.39 8.95 -1.83
N ILE A 76 12.57 8.99 -2.89
CA ILE A 76 11.10 8.84 -2.79
C ILE A 76 10.76 7.43 -2.32
N GLU A 77 11.41 6.43 -2.92
CA GLU A 77 11.22 5.03 -2.57
C GLU A 77 11.56 4.76 -1.11
N SER A 78 12.66 5.34 -0.59
CA SER A 78 12.98 5.26 0.84
C SER A 78 11.85 5.82 1.69
N GLY A 79 11.26 6.96 1.31
CA GLY A 79 10.11 7.54 2.00
C GLY A 79 8.88 6.62 2.01
N VAL A 80 8.59 5.99 0.87
CA VAL A 80 7.50 4.99 0.74
C VAL A 80 7.75 3.80 1.65
N ILE A 81 8.97 3.24 1.64
CA ILE A 81 9.35 2.11 2.47
C ILE A 81 9.21 2.44 3.96
N GLU A 82 9.69 3.61 4.41
CA GLU A 82 9.52 4.04 5.81
C GLU A 82 8.04 4.20 6.19
N ALA A 83 7.22 4.74 5.28
CA ALA A 83 5.78 4.86 5.50
C ALA A 83 5.12 3.48 5.65
N MET A 84 5.47 2.50 4.82
CA MET A 84 4.95 1.14 4.90
C MET A 84 5.42 0.41 6.17
N PHE A 85 6.68 0.59 6.58
CA PHE A 85 7.14 0.12 7.89
C PHE A 85 6.31 0.68 9.03
N LYS A 86 6.06 1.99 9.04
CA LYS A 86 5.25 2.63 10.07
C LYS A 86 3.82 2.11 10.05
N MET A 87 3.21 1.99 8.88
CA MET A 87 1.82 1.55 8.71
C MET A 87 1.62 0.10 9.16
N ALA A 88 2.43 -0.85 8.66
CA ALA A 88 2.34 -2.26 9.05
C ALA A 88 2.40 -2.43 10.59
N LYS A 89 3.34 -1.73 11.23
CA LYS A 89 3.55 -1.81 12.69
C LYS A 89 2.48 -1.08 13.50
N LYS A 90 2.11 0.14 13.11
CA LYS A 90 1.38 1.08 13.98
C LYS A 90 -0.06 1.37 13.57
N ASP A 91 -0.49 1.03 12.35
CA ASP A 91 -1.86 1.32 11.92
C ASP A 91 -2.88 0.55 12.74
N LYS A 92 -3.95 1.18 13.19
CA LYS A 92 -4.94 0.54 14.05
C LYS A 92 -5.89 -0.37 13.26
N GLU A 93 -5.93 -0.21 11.95
CA GLU A 93 -6.87 -0.91 11.08
C GLU A 93 -6.18 -2.03 10.30
N ARG A 94 -6.90 -3.14 10.15
CA ARG A 94 -6.34 -4.39 9.59
C ARG A 94 -5.89 -4.24 8.14
N TYR A 95 -6.71 -3.62 7.28
CA TYR A 95 -6.42 -3.59 5.84
C TYR A 95 -5.24 -2.67 5.50
N PRO A 96 -5.15 -1.42 5.98
CA PRO A 96 -3.95 -0.61 5.78
C PRO A 96 -2.67 -1.29 6.30
N ALA A 97 -2.73 -1.86 7.52
CA ALA A 97 -1.60 -2.59 8.08
C ALA A 97 -1.21 -3.81 7.22
N GLY A 98 -2.20 -4.57 6.75
CA GLY A 98 -2.01 -5.77 5.93
C GLY A 98 -1.47 -5.45 4.53
N ARG A 99 -1.97 -4.41 3.86
CA ARG A 99 -1.44 -3.96 2.56
C ARG A 99 0.00 -3.49 2.70
N ALA A 100 0.31 -2.73 3.75
CA ALA A 100 1.68 -2.34 4.05
C ALA A 100 2.58 -3.56 4.31
N ALA A 101 2.11 -4.55 5.06
CA ALA A 101 2.85 -5.80 5.27
C ALA A 101 3.08 -6.57 3.96
N ALA A 102 2.08 -6.63 3.07
CA ALA A 102 2.21 -7.28 1.77
C ALA A 102 3.21 -6.56 0.87
N TYR A 103 3.21 -5.21 0.89
CA TYR A 103 4.22 -4.41 0.22
C TYR A 103 5.62 -4.75 0.74
N LEU A 104 5.82 -4.77 2.07
CA LEU A 104 7.11 -5.09 2.67
C LEU A 104 7.56 -6.53 2.35
N LEU A 105 6.63 -7.49 2.33
CA LEU A 105 6.93 -8.87 1.93
C LEU A 105 7.48 -8.95 0.50
N SER A 106 7.00 -8.13 -0.42
CA SER A 106 7.56 -8.06 -1.78
C SER A 106 9.02 -7.59 -1.82
N LEU A 107 9.50 -6.95 -0.74
CA LEU A 107 10.86 -6.46 -0.56
C LEU A 107 11.74 -7.38 0.29
N GLU A 108 11.24 -8.54 0.73
CA GLU A 108 11.95 -9.45 1.66
C GLU A 108 13.36 -9.84 1.15
N LYS A 109 13.52 -9.96 -0.16
CA LYS A 109 14.80 -10.36 -0.80
C LYS A 109 15.63 -9.17 -1.29
N ARG A 110 15.25 -7.94 -0.94
CA ARG A 110 15.95 -6.74 -1.40
C ARG A 110 17.21 -6.51 -0.56
N PRO A 111 18.40 -6.41 -1.20
CA PRO A 111 19.65 -6.14 -0.51
C PRO A 111 19.59 -4.93 0.43
N GLY A 112 19.93 -5.16 1.70
CA GLY A 112 19.99 -4.14 2.75
C GLY A 112 18.66 -3.88 3.47
N LEU A 113 17.60 -4.61 3.13
CA LEU A 113 16.29 -4.50 3.81
C LEU A 113 15.85 -5.79 4.51
N GLU A 114 16.55 -6.90 4.30
CA GLU A 114 16.14 -8.24 4.72
C GLU A 114 15.78 -8.28 6.21
N ASP A 115 16.73 -7.94 7.08
CA ASP A 115 16.53 -7.96 8.54
C ASP A 115 15.41 -7.01 8.99
N ARG A 116 15.31 -5.84 8.35
CA ARG A 116 14.31 -4.82 8.67
C ARG A 116 12.91 -5.29 8.29
N VAL A 117 12.77 -5.89 7.11
CA VAL A 117 11.52 -6.47 6.62
C VAL A 117 11.11 -7.63 7.49
N SER A 118 11.99 -8.62 7.71
CA SER A 118 11.69 -9.77 8.57
C SER A 118 11.24 -9.33 9.96
N HIS A 119 11.95 -8.39 10.58
CA HIS A 119 11.55 -7.88 11.89
C HIS A 119 10.17 -7.20 11.88
N ALA A 120 9.88 -6.36 10.88
CA ALA A 120 8.59 -5.69 10.80
C ALA A 120 7.43 -6.66 10.51
N LEU A 121 7.65 -7.69 9.69
CA LEU A 121 6.65 -8.72 9.40
C LEU A 121 6.36 -9.58 10.64
N GLU A 122 7.37 -9.87 11.46
CA GLU A 122 7.16 -10.55 12.75
C GLU A 122 6.35 -9.71 13.74
N GLU A 123 6.62 -8.40 13.84
CA GLU A 123 5.81 -7.50 14.66
C GLU A 123 4.36 -7.42 14.15
N PHE A 124 4.19 -7.31 12.83
CA PHE A 124 2.88 -7.34 12.20
C PHE A 124 2.13 -8.65 12.47
N LYS A 125 2.79 -9.81 12.31
CA LYS A 125 2.21 -11.14 12.59
C LYS A 125 1.69 -11.22 14.02
N ARG A 126 2.51 -10.84 15.00
CA ARG A 126 2.13 -10.84 16.43
C ARG A 126 0.89 -9.98 16.67
N LYS A 127 0.86 -8.79 16.09
CA LYS A 127 -0.27 -7.88 16.17
C LYS A 127 -1.52 -8.43 15.50
N ALA A 128 -1.40 -8.97 14.30
CA ALA A 128 -2.52 -9.56 13.57
C ALA A 128 -3.14 -10.73 14.36
N ILE A 129 -2.33 -11.55 15.03
CA ILE A 129 -2.81 -12.59 15.94
C ILE A 129 -3.51 -11.96 17.16
N GLN A 130 -2.86 -11.00 17.82
CA GLN A 130 -3.42 -10.34 19.02
C GLN A 130 -4.78 -9.67 18.75
N CYS A 131 -4.95 -9.11 17.55
CA CYS A 131 -6.17 -8.41 17.15
C CYS A 131 -7.16 -9.31 16.40
N ASN A 132 -6.91 -10.62 16.27
CA ASN A 132 -7.73 -11.59 15.52
C ASN A 132 -7.98 -11.17 14.05
N TRP A 133 -6.96 -10.66 13.36
CA TRP A 133 -7.05 -10.23 11.96
C TRP A 133 -6.70 -11.34 10.95
N THR A 134 -6.21 -12.49 11.41
CA THR A 134 -5.54 -13.47 10.55
C THR A 134 -6.42 -13.99 9.42
N ASP A 135 -7.66 -14.38 9.69
CA ASP A 135 -8.53 -15.00 8.70
C ASP A 135 -9.04 -13.98 7.68
N ASP A 136 -9.46 -12.81 8.15
CA ASP A 136 -9.85 -11.67 7.30
C ASP A 136 -8.73 -11.28 6.33
N LEU A 137 -7.50 -11.22 6.84
CA LEU A 137 -6.35 -10.78 6.04
C LEU A 137 -5.88 -11.84 5.05
N LYS A 138 -5.91 -13.13 5.40
CA LYS A 138 -5.60 -14.21 4.45
C LYS A 138 -6.58 -14.21 3.29
N GLY A 139 -7.88 -14.06 3.56
CA GLY A 139 -8.90 -14.01 2.52
C GLY A 139 -8.79 -12.78 1.62
N ALA A 140 -8.50 -11.61 2.19
CA ALA A 140 -8.46 -10.35 1.43
C ALA A 140 -7.10 -10.05 0.77
N ILE A 141 -6.00 -10.57 1.33
CA ILE A 141 -4.63 -10.28 0.91
C ILE A 141 -3.84 -11.61 0.84
N PRO A 142 -3.99 -12.39 -0.24
CA PRO A 142 -3.42 -13.74 -0.34
C PRO A 142 -1.91 -13.80 -0.13
N ALA A 143 -1.18 -12.73 -0.45
CA ALA A 143 0.26 -12.62 -0.20
C ALA A 143 0.64 -12.88 1.28
N LEU A 144 -0.27 -12.57 2.23
CA LEU A 144 -0.03 -12.71 3.65
C LEU A 144 -0.22 -14.14 4.17
N GLU A 145 -0.69 -15.09 3.36
CA GLU A 145 -0.85 -16.49 3.78
C GLU A 145 0.46 -17.08 4.31
N SER A 146 1.58 -16.75 3.67
CA SER A 146 2.91 -17.24 4.05
C SER A 146 3.37 -16.80 5.44
N ILE A 147 2.91 -15.62 5.90
CA ILE A 147 3.33 -15.07 7.19
C ILE A 147 2.28 -15.28 8.28
N LEU A 148 0.98 -15.35 7.93
CA LEU A 148 -0.11 -15.48 8.90
C LEU A 148 -0.52 -16.93 9.18
N SER A 149 0.09 -17.90 8.51
CA SER A 149 -0.10 -19.34 8.79
C SER A 149 0.68 -19.83 10.00
#